data_AF-A0A932QH23-F1
#
_entry.id   AF-A0A932QH23-F1
#
_cell.length_a   1.000
_cell.length_b   1.000
_cell.length_c   1.000
_cell.angle_alpha   90.00
_cell.angle_beta   90.00
_cell.angle_gamma   90.00
#
_symmetry.space_group_name_H-M   'P 1'
#
loop_
_entity.id
_entity.type
_entity.pdbx_description
1 polymer ?
#
loop_
_entity_poly.entity_id
_entity_poly.type
_entity_poly.pdbx_seq_one_letter_code
_entity_poly.pdbx_strand_id
1 'polypeptide(L)'
;MMEPPSARRLMLGAAKKLLLEPNPAPVAPVPFEPPRLTAAAIQEKNRMSRSRDRILTNLEEMYTEAFQRAKASGDESQMTSLDFAYRREQLYFEILLDVRDAIEKGR
;
A
#
# COMPACT_ATOMS: atom_id res chain seq x y z
N MET A 1 29.07 -46.91 -32.94
CA MET A 1 27.61 -46.66 -33.00
C MET A 1 27.06 -46.95 -31.61
N MET A 2 26.43 -45.97 -30.96
CA MET A 2 26.03 -46.03 -29.54
C MET A 2 24.53 -46.35 -29.47
N GLU A 3 24.19 -47.45 -28.81
CA GLU A 3 22.83 -48.00 -28.67
C GLU A 3 21.85 -46.96 -28.06
N PRO A 4 20.61 -46.81 -28.57
CA PRO A 4 19.65 -45.88 -28.01
C PRO A 4 19.24 -46.33 -26.58
N PRO A 5 19.03 -45.39 -25.64
CA PRO A 5 18.66 -45.75 -24.28
C PRO A 5 17.34 -46.52 -24.27
N SER A 6 17.38 -47.76 -23.79
CA SER A 6 16.22 -48.65 -23.79
C SER A 6 15.04 -47.99 -23.06
N ALA A 7 13.89 -47.89 -23.73
CA ALA A 7 12.69 -47.20 -23.22
C ALA A 7 12.26 -47.65 -21.81
N ARG A 8 12.56 -48.91 -21.46
CA ARG A 8 12.30 -49.49 -20.14
C ARG A 8 13.13 -48.86 -19.01
N ARG A 9 14.36 -48.40 -19.30
CA ARG A 9 15.25 -47.71 -18.35
C ARG A 9 14.79 -46.27 -18.09
N LEU A 10 14.32 -45.59 -19.14
CA LEU A 10 13.73 -44.24 -19.03
C LEU A 10 12.43 -44.27 -18.20
N MET A 11 11.58 -45.28 -18.44
CA MET A 11 10.34 -45.49 -17.67
C MET A 11 10.62 -45.78 -16.18
N LEU A 12 11.62 -46.62 -15.86
CA LEU A 12 11.99 -46.89 -14.47
C LEU A 12 12.55 -45.64 -13.76
N GLY A 13 13.31 -44.80 -14.45
CA GLY A 13 13.84 -43.56 -13.90
C GLY A 13 12.75 -42.54 -13.56
N ALA A 14 11.74 -42.41 -14.44
CA ALA A 14 10.61 -41.53 -14.22
C ALA A 14 9.72 -42.00 -13.06
N ALA A 15 9.43 -43.31 -12.98
CA ALA A 15 8.66 -43.89 -11.89
C ALA A 15 9.38 -43.75 -10.53
N LYS A 16 10.71 -43.88 -10.50
CA LYS A 16 11.50 -43.73 -9.28
C LYS A 16 11.54 -42.28 -8.78
N LYS A 17 11.55 -41.29 -9.67
CA LYS A 17 11.41 -39.88 -9.28
C LYS A 17 10.06 -39.58 -8.66
N LEU A 18 8.97 -40.09 -9.24
CA LEU A 18 7.62 -39.84 -8.72
C LEU A 18 7.34 -40.53 -7.38
N LEU A 19 7.97 -41.69 -7.14
CA LEU A 19 7.78 -42.47 -5.91
C LEU A 19 8.73 -42.09 -4.77
N LEU A 20 9.91 -41.55 -5.07
CA LEU A 20 10.97 -41.33 -4.09
C LEU A 20 11.24 -39.85 -3.77
N GLU A 21 10.66 -38.91 -4.53
CA GLU A 21 10.69 -37.50 -4.15
C GLU A 21 9.70 -37.28 -2.99
N PRO A 22 10.17 -36.85 -1.80
CA PRO A 22 9.27 -36.48 -0.73
C PRO A 22 8.47 -35.28 -1.22
N ASN A 23 7.17 -35.49 -1.42
CA ASN A 23 6.22 -34.40 -1.66
C ASN A 23 6.39 -33.41 -0.50
N PRO A 24 6.94 -32.19 -0.72
CA PRO A 24 6.96 -31.21 0.34
C PRO A 24 5.50 -31.01 0.73
N ALA A 25 5.19 -31.30 2.00
CA ALA A 25 3.84 -31.08 2.51
C ALA A 25 3.37 -29.71 2.02
N PRO A 26 2.14 -29.58 1.49
CA PRO A 26 1.66 -28.30 0.99
C PRO A 26 1.94 -27.29 2.09
N VAL A 27 2.81 -26.30 1.79
CA VAL A 27 3.15 -25.25 2.74
C VAL A 27 1.82 -24.65 3.11
N ALA A 28 1.37 -24.90 4.34
CA ALA A 28 0.08 -24.42 4.80
C ALA A 28 0.06 -22.92 4.48
N PRO A 29 -1.00 -22.41 3.82
CA PRO A 29 -1.07 -20.98 3.52
C PRO A 29 -0.82 -20.25 4.83
N VAL A 30 0.28 -19.48 4.87
CA VAL A 30 0.68 -18.75 6.06
C VAL A 30 -0.57 -17.98 6.49
N PRO A 31 -1.13 -18.22 7.69
CA PRO A 31 -2.31 -17.51 8.11
C PRO A 31 -2.03 -16.03 7.92
N PHE A 32 -2.92 -15.30 7.24
CA PHE A 32 -2.84 -13.86 7.20
C PHE A 32 -2.98 -13.37 8.65
N GLU A 33 -1.85 -13.22 9.33
CA GLU A 33 -1.83 -12.54 10.62
C GLU A 33 -1.98 -11.06 10.29
N PRO A 34 -3.13 -10.44 10.62
CA PRO A 34 -3.26 -9.01 10.46
C PRO A 34 -2.13 -8.36 11.25
N PRO A 35 -1.39 -7.40 10.66
CA PRO A 35 -0.23 -6.81 11.30
C PRO A 35 -0.64 -6.29 12.66
N ARG A 36 -0.12 -6.92 13.71
CA ARG A 36 -0.34 -6.48 15.09
C ARG A 36 0.17 -5.05 15.18
N LEU A 37 -0.55 -4.18 15.90
CA LEU A 37 -0.15 -2.80 16.16
C LEU A 37 1.04 -2.74 17.14
N THR A 38 2.12 -3.45 16.85
CA THR A 38 3.37 -3.40 17.60
C THR A 38 4.10 -2.10 17.26
N ALA A 39 4.90 -1.58 18.19
CA ALA A 39 5.70 -0.37 17.95
C ALA A 39 6.62 -0.52 16.72
N ALA A 40 7.14 -1.72 16.47
CA ALA A 40 7.93 -2.05 15.28
C ALA A 40 7.10 -1.96 13.98
N ALA A 41 5.89 -2.53 13.96
CA ALA A 41 5.01 -2.46 12.79
C ALA A 41 4.51 -1.02 12.52
N ILE A 42 4.28 -0.22 13.58
CA ILE A 42 3.95 1.20 13.46
C ILE A 42 5.15 1.99 12.92
N GLN A 43 6.38 1.69 13.36
CA GLN A 43 7.60 2.32 12.84
C GLN A 43 7.87 1.96 11.37
N GLU A 44 7.69 0.70 11.00
CA GLU A 44 7.81 0.23 9.61
C GLU A 44 6.75 0.89 8.71
N LYS A 45 5.50 1.00 9.18
CA LYS A 45 4.44 1.70 8.47
C LYS A 45 4.64 3.22 8.41
N ASN A 46 5.28 3.82 9.42
CA ASN A 46 5.64 5.24 9.43
C ASN A 46 6.69 5.59 8.37
N ARG A 47 7.56 4.63 7.97
CA ARG A 47 8.42 4.79 6.79
C ARG A 47 7.64 4.91 5.49
N MET A 48 6.36 4.52 5.47
CA MET A 48 5.44 4.69 4.34
C MET A 48 4.39 5.79 4.59
N SER A 49 4.66 6.75 5.47
CA SER A 49 3.81 7.95 5.57
C SER A 49 3.64 8.54 4.16
N ARG A 50 2.40 8.85 3.75
CA ARG A 50 2.15 9.43 2.42
C ARG A 50 3.03 10.67 2.26
N SER A 51 3.64 10.85 1.09
CA SER A 51 4.43 12.06 0.82
C SER A 51 3.58 13.30 1.06
N ARG A 52 4.22 14.36 1.58
CA ARG A 52 3.58 15.67 1.82
C ARG A 52 2.78 16.11 0.60
N ASP A 53 3.42 16.02 -0.57
CA ASP A 53 2.83 16.40 -1.85
C ASP A 53 1.55 15.64 -2.14
N ARG A 54 1.52 14.32 -1.89
CA ARG A 54 0.33 13.50 -2.12
C ARG A 54 -0.85 13.89 -1.22
N ILE A 55 -0.56 14.31 0.02
CA ILE A 55 -1.61 14.77 0.94
C ILE A 55 -2.18 16.10 0.44
N LEU A 56 -1.32 17.03 0.04
CA LEU A 56 -1.72 18.36 -0.46
C LEU A 56 -2.49 18.26 -1.77
N THR A 57 -2.03 17.45 -2.73
CA THR A 57 -2.72 17.22 -4.00
C THR A 57 -4.13 16.66 -3.77
N ASN A 58 -4.29 15.67 -2.89
CA ASN A 58 -5.61 15.12 -2.60
C ASN A 58 -6.56 16.15 -1.98
N LEU A 59 -6.06 17.05 -1.13
CA LEU A 59 -6.86 18.13 -0.53
C LEU A 59 -7.33 19.12 -1.60
N GLU A 60 -6.40 19.55 -2.45
CA GLU A 60 -6.65 20.47 -3.55
C GLU A 60 -7.70 19.91 -4.52
N GLU A 61 -7.55 18.64 -4.93
CA GLU A 61 -8.51 17.95 -5.81
C GLU A 61 -9.91 17.93 -5.19
N MET A 62 -10.03 17.49 -3.94
CA MET A 62 -11.31 17.35 -3.25
C MET A 62 -12.04 18.70 -3.12
N TYR A 63 -11.34 19.75 -2.71
CA TYR A 63 -11.94 21.08 -2.56
C TYR A 63 -12.24 21.74 -3.91
N THR A 64 -11.38 21.55 -4.91
CA THR A 64 -11.63 22.05 -6.27
C THR A 64 -12.89 21.42 -6.85
N GLU A 65 -13.04 20.10 -6.77
CA GLU A 65 -14.23 19.40 -7.27
C GLU A 65 -15.51 19.83 -6.54
N ALA A 66 -15.46 19.96 -5.22
CA ALA A 66 -16.59 20.44 -4.43
C ALA A 66 -16.97 21.88 -4.81
N PHE A 67 -15.96 22.73 -5.00
CA PHE A 67 -16.17 24.12 -5.38
C PHE A 67 -16.75 24.24 -6.79
N GLN A 68 -16.26 23.46 -7.76
CA GLN A 68 -16.84 23.43 -9.11
C GLN A 68 -18.30 22.94 -9.09
N ARG A 69 -18.62 21.96 -8.25
CA ARG A 69 -20.01 21.52 -8.05
C ARG A 69 -20.90 22.62 -7.49
N ALA A 70 -20.45 23.33 -6.44
CA ALA A 70 -21.17 24.45 -5.84
C ALA A 70 -21.34 25.62 -6.83
N LYS A 71 -20.30 25.90 -7.63
CA LYS A 71 -20.34 26.90 -8.70
C LYS A 71 -21.35 26.53 -9.79
N ALA A 72 -21.40 25.26 -10.19
CA ALA A 72 -22.37 24.77 -11.18
C ALA A 72 -23.82 24.85 -10.68
N SER A 73 -24.05 24.74 -9.37
CA SER A 73 -25.37 24.92 -8.76
C SER A 73 -25.70 26.38 -8.40
N GLY A 74 -24.76 27.32 -8.57
CA GLY A 74 -24.95 28.73 -8.22
C GLY A 74 -25.04 29.01 -6.71
N ASP A 75 -24.51 28.12 -5.88
CA ASP A 75 -24.57 28.27 -4.42
C ASP A 75 -23.36 29.04 -3.88
N GLU A 76 -23.47 30.37 -3.84
CA GLU A 76 -22.42 31.27 -3.35
C GLU A 76 -22.09 31.06 -1.86
N SER A 77 -23.07 30.63 -1.05
CA SER A 77 -22.88 30.38 0.37
C SER A 77 -21.99 29.15 0.60
N GLN A 78 -22.21 28.12 -0.22
CA GLN A 78 -21.41 26.90 -0.21
C GLN A 78 -20.01 27.17 -0.76
N MET A 79 -19.88 27.96 -1.82
CA MET A 79 -18.57 28.38 -2.36
C MET A 79 -17.72 29.09 -1.29
N THR A 80 -18.32 30.05 -0.58
CA THR A 80 -17.64 30.78 0.50
C THR A 80 -17.24 29.87 1.65
N SER A 81 -18.14 28.95 2.05
CA SER A 81 -17.87 27.98 3.10
C SER A 81 -16.73 27.02 2.73
N LEU A 82 -16.67 26.59 1.47
CA LEU A 82 -15.61 25.73 0.95
C LEU A 82 -14.25 26.46 0.89
N ASP A 83 -14.21 27.74 0.53
CA ASP A 83 -12.97 28.54 0.55
C ASP A 83 -12.40 28.67 1.97
N PHE A 84 -13.25 29.02 2.94
CA PHE A 84 -12.82 29.13 4.34
C PHE A 84 -12.38 27.80 4.93
N ALA A 85 -13.09 26.72 4.60
CA ALA A 85 -12.70 25.38 5.01
C ALA A 85 -11.32 25.04 4.42
N TYR A 86 -11.15 25.10 3.11
CA TYR A 86 -9.87 24.80 2.44
C TYR A 86 -8.67 25.49 3.10
N ARG A 87 -8.78 26.80 3.40
CA ARG A 87 -7.72 27.56 4.11
C ARG A 87 -7.44 27.03 5.51
N ARG A 88 -8.49 26.69 6.27
CA ARG A 88 -8.35 26.12 7.61
C ARG A 88 -7.68 24.74 7.56
N GLU A 89 -8.10 23.88 6.65
CA GLU A 89 -7.51 22.54 6.53
C GLU A 89 -6.06 22.58 6.03
N GLN A 90 -5.73 23.50 5.12
CA GLN A 90 -4.36 23.73 4.68
C GLN A 90 -3.45 24.09 5.88
N LEU A 91 -3.89 25.05 6.71
CA LEU A 91 -3.16 25.45 7.92
C LEU A 91 -2.99 24.28 8.90
N TYR A 92 -4.02 23.45 9.08
CA TYR A 92 -3.93 22.27 9.94
C TYR A 92 -2.90 21.26 9.44
N PHE A 93 -2.83 21.02 8.13
CA PHE A 93 -1.83 20.13 7.57
C PHE A 93 -0.41 20.69 7.71
N GLU A 94 -0.21 21.99 7.49
CA GLU A 94 1.09 22.64 7.70
C GLU A 94 1.59 22.42 9.13
N ILE A 95 0.75 22.69 10.13
CA ILE A 95 1.10 22.48 11.54
C ILE A 95 1.42 21.00 11.83
N LEU A 96 0.63 20.07 11.31
CA LEU A 96 0.86 18.63 11.51
C LEU A 96 2.17 18.17 10.86
N LEU A 97 2.49 18.72 9.69
CA LEU A 97 3.74 18.43 8.99
C LEU A 97 4.94 19.02 9.74
N ASP A 98 4.82 20.22 10.31
CA ASP A 98 5.85 20.83 11.14
C ASP A 98 6.13 19.99 12.40
N VAL A 99 5.08 19.49 13.05
CA VAL A 99 5.20 18.59 14.21
C VAL A 99 5.87 17.27 13.83
N ARG A 100 5.49 16.66 12.69
CA ARG A 100 6.13 15.44 12.20
C ARG A 100 7.62 15.67 11.95
N ASP A 101 7.95 16.74 11.25
CA ASP A 101 9.34 17.08 10.92
C ASP A 101 10.17 17.36 12.19
N ALA A 102 9.58 17.97 13.23
CA ALA A 102 10.23 18.18 14.53
C ALA A 102 10.51 16.85 15.27
N ILE A 103 9.59 15.89 15.20
CA ILE A 103 9.77 14.55 15.79
C ILE A 103 10.83 13.75 15.02
N GLU A 104 10.84 13.85 13.68
CA GLU A 104 11.82 13.15 12.84
C GLU A 104 13.25 13.71 13.02
N LYS A 105 13.41 15.03 13.12
CA LYS A 105 14.71 15.68 13.37
C LYS A 105 15.22 15.54 14.81
N GLY A 106 14.31 15.30 15.76
CA GLY A 106 14.65 15.11 17.17
C GLY A 106 15.10 13.69 17.54
N ARG A 107 15.09 12.74 16.59
CA ARG A 107 15.65 11.38 16.72
C ARG A 107 17.06 11.30 16.14
#